data_AF-A0AB39V3G0-F1
#
_entry.id   AF-A0AB39V3G0-F1
#
_cell.length_a   1.000
_cell.length_b   1.000
_cell.length_c   1.000
_cell.angle_alpha   90.00
_cell.angle_beta   90.00
_cell.angle_gamma   90.00
#
_symmetry.space_group_name_H-M   'P 1'
#
loop_
_entity.id
_entity.type
_entity.pdbx_description
1 polymer ?
#
loop_
_entity_poly.entity_id
_entity_poly.type
_entity_poly.pdbx_seq_one_letter_code
_entity_poly.pdbx_strand_id
1 'polypeptide(L)'
;MEIQDFVENTYMGNFKEWDGKIIWKGKETLVRLTIYKECDNVELEKEKMFKIFEKLYFNQDEWDKKVKDTMIKYFYDVLNDDFFDDGAFPEYPTCYDMLFKILKDDFTKEEAEKAYKNNIFPIDKFKKYIFVESIEITSEGNFYFEVVDDYIVVGDNWIWLKGNIDKGFLAASFNALFEFVVDLELNDKFSTIFREKTKIHSMWLSKWGEPREGLAKFYYSNDNLAITGNYKAGKKEGIWEFYDEDGKLIKKVSYVNDVAEEEVVC
;
A
#
# COMPACT_ATOMS: atom_id res chain seq x y z
N MET A 1 5.57 -11.96 -23.99
CA MET A 1 4.86 -12.23 -22.73
C MET A 1 3.67 -13.08 -23.08
N GLU A 2 3.51 -14.24 -22.44
CA GLU A 2 2.37 -15.13 -22.66
C GLU A 2 1.58 -15.18 -21.34
N ILE A 3 0.29 -14.86 -21.42
CA ILE A 3 -0.63 -14.98 -20.29
C ILE A 3 -1.41 -16.27 -20.49
N GLN A 4 -1.23 -17.19 -19.57
CA GLN A 4 -1.89 -18.50 -19.58
C GLN A 4 -3.28 -18.38 -18.95
N ASP A 5 -4.20 -19.24 -19.41
CA ASP A 5 -5.54 -19.37 -18.85
C ASP A 5 -6.30 -18.05 -18.74
N PHE A 6 -6.10 -17.15 -19.73
CA PHE A 6 -6.68 -15.82 -19.68
C PHE A 6 -8.18 -15.86 -20.02
N VAL A 7 -9.03 -15.73 -19.01
CA VAL A 7 -10.48 -15.93 -19.10
C VAL A 7 -11.23 -14.73 -18.54
N GLU A 8 -12.41 -14.45 -19.11
CA GLU A 8 -13.33 -13.46 -18.57
C GLU A 8 -14.13 -14.06 -17.40
N ASN A 9 -14.11 -13.39 -16.25
CA ASN A 9 -14.76 -13.85 -15.02
C ASN A 9 -15.94 -12.96 -14.59
N THR A 10 -16.49 -12.14 -15.49
CA THR A 10 -17.55 -11.16 -15.18
C THR A 10 -18.72 -11.71 -14.35
N TYR A 11 -18.90 -11.19 -13.12
CA TYR A 11 -19.93 -11.68 -12.20
C TYR A 11 -21.24 -10.89 -12.20
N MET A 12 -21.27 -9.55 -12.41
CA MET A 12 -22.51 -8.74 -12.56
C MET A 12 -22.27 -7.32 -13.12
N GLY A 13 -23.19 -6.80 -13.95
CA GLY A 13 -23.32 -5.36 -14.25
C GLY A 13 -22.29 -4.77 -15.22
N ASN A 14 -21.92 -3.51 -14.98
CA ASN A 14 -20.91 -2.76 -15.77
C ASN A 14 -19.46 -3.10 -15.40
N PHE A 15 -19.27 -3.96 -14.39
CA PHE A 15 -17.97 -4.47 -13.98
C PHE A 15 -17.52 -5.57 -14.93
N LYS A 16 -16.27 -5.52 -15.41
CA LYS A 16 -15.67 -6.59 -16.21
C LYS A 16 -14.29 -6.94 -15.70
N GLU A 17 -14.01 -8.23 -15.65
CA GLU A 17 -12.77 -8.77 -15.10
C GLU A 17 -12.25 -9.91 -15.98
N TRP A 18 -10.94 -9.93 -16.17
CA TRP A 18 -10.24 -11.05 -16.79
C TRP A 18 -9.07 -11.46 -15.92
N ASP A 19 -8.96 -12.75 -15.63
CA ASP A 19 -7.83 -13.32 -14.90
C ASP A 19 -7.00 -14.21 -15.82
N GLY A 20 -5.70 -14.28 -15.56
CA GLY A 20 -4.80 -15.25 -16.14
C GLY A 20 -3.52 -15.37 -15.32
N LYS A 21 -2.55 -16.10 -15.83
CA LYS A 21 -1.31 -16.39 -15.12
C LYS A 21 -0.09 -16.06 -15.95
N ILE A 22 0.97 -15.61 -15.28
CA ILE A 22 2.28 -15.42 -15.89
C ILE A 22 3.37 -16.00 -15.01
N ILE A 23 4.58 -16.08 -15.57
CA ILE A 23 5.80 -16.23 -14.78
C ILE A 23 6.40 -14.85 -14.53
N TRP A 24 6.28 -14.35 -13.30
CA TRP A 24 6.94 -13.13 -12.82
C TRP A 24 8.12 -13.51 -11.93
N LYS A 25 9.33 -13.08 -12.29
CA LYS A 25 10.56 -13.36 -11.52
C LYS A 25 10.78 -14.85 -11.20
N GLY A 26 10.28 -15.75 -12.05
CA GLY A 26 10.41 -17.20 -11.89
C GLY A 26 9.32 -17.86 -11.03
N LYS A 27 8.35 -17.10 -10.53
CA LYS A 27 7.18 -17.60 -9.80
C LYS A 27 5.93 -17.46 -10.66
N GLU A 28 5.00 -18.39 -10.53
CA GLU A 28 3.64 -18.23 -11.07
C GLU A 28 2.95 -17.09 -10.32
N THR A 29 2.41 -16.13 -11.07
CA THR A 29 1.78 -14.92 -10.54
C THR A 29 0.47 -14.69 -11.27
N LEU A 30 -0.59 -14.44 -10.50
CA LEU A 30 -1.92 -14.13 -11.03
C LEU A 30 -1.92 -12.74 -11.67
N VAL A 31 -2.63 -12.57 -12.77
CA VAL A 31 -2.79 -11.30 -13.45
C VAL A 31 -4.26 -11.04 -13.64
N ARG A 32 -4.69 -9.82 -13.32
CA ARG A 32 -6.07 -9.38 -13.45
C ARG A 32 -6.16 -8.09 -14.26
N LEU A 33 -7.11 -8.03 -15.18
CA LEU A 33 -7.52 -6.78 -15.83
C LEU A 33 -8.93 -6.43 -15.37
N THR A 34 -9.16 -5.20 -14.93
CA THR A 34 -10.44 -4.79 -14.34
C THR A 34 -10.98 -3.50 -14.94
N ILE A 35 -12.28 -3.51 -15.26
CA ILE A 35 -13.05 -2.33 -15.65
C ILE A 35 -14.19 -2.16 -14.64
N TYR A 36 -14.15 -1.07 -13.86
CA TYR A 36 -15.13 -0.80 -12.79
C TYR A 36 -16.37 0.01 -13.24
N LYS A 37 -16.36 0.53 -14.47
CA LYS A 37 -17.37 1.47 -14.98
C LYS A 37 -17.91 1.06 -16.34
N GLU A 38 -19.04 1.63 -16.71
CA GLU A 38 -19.60 1.46 -18.05
C GLU A 38 -18.58 1.85 -19.11
N CYS A 39 -18.42 0.99 -20.11
CA CYS A 39 -17.37 1.10 -21.10
C CYS A 39 -17.93 0.80 -22.49
N ASP A 40 -17.93 1.81 -23.36
CA ASP A 40 -18.42 1.72 -24.73
C ASP A 40 -17.52 0.82 -25.61
N ASN A 41 -16.22 0.77 -25.31
CA ASN A 41 -15.24 0.01 -26.08
C ASN A 41 -14.28 -0.77 -25.18
N VAL A 42 -14.73 -1.95 -24.79
CA VAL A 42 -14.03 -2.87 -23.87
C VAL A 42 -12.70 -3.33 -24.44
N GLU A 43 -12.63 -3.64 -25.74
CA GLU A 43 -11.40 -4.10 -26.39
C GLU A 43 -10.32 -3.01 -26.40
N LEU A 44 -10.70 -1.75 -26.60
CA LEU A 44 -9.76 -0.63 -26.54
C LEU A 44 -9.19 -0.44 -25.12
N GLU A 45 -10.03 -0.50 -24.08
CA GLU A 45 -9.55 -0.41 -22.70
C GLU A 45 -8.65 -1.59 -22.33
N LYS A 46 -9.01 -2.79 -22.79
CA LYS A 46 -8.20 -4.00 -22.63
C LYS A 46 -6.83 -3.86 -23.30
N GLU A 47 -6.75 -3.31 -24.51
CA GLU A 47 -5.49 -3.03 -25.21
C GLU A 47 -4.62 -2.02 -24.44
N LYS A 48 -5.24 -0.96 -23.87
CA LYS A 48 -4.51 0.01 -23.02
C LYS A 48 -3.94 -0.64 -21.78
N MET A 49 -4.74 -1.44 -21.07
CA MET A 49 -4.28 -2.16 -19.88
C MET A 49 -3.17 -3.16 -20.21
N PHE A 50 -3.24 -3.86 -21.34
CA PHE A 50 -2.15 -4.73 -21.79
C PHE A 50 -0.86 -3.97 -22.04
N LYS A 51 -0.90 -2.77 -22.63
CA LYS A 51 0.31 -1.95 -22.80
C LYS A 51 0.94 -1.55 -21.47
N ILE A 52 0.13 -1.30 -20.44
CA ILE A 52 0.62 -1.04 -19.08
C ILE A 52 1.29 -2.31 -18.55
N PHE A 53 0.60 -3.44 -18.65
CA PHE A 53 1.10 -4.72 -18.18
C PHE A 53 2.41 -5.15 -18.86
N GLU A 54 2.51 -5.00 -20.19
CA GLU A 54 3.75 -5.27 -20.93
C GLU A 54 4.91 -4.42 -20.44
N LYS A 55 4.68 -3.13 -20.19
CA LYS A 55 5.70 -2.25 -19.60
C LYS A 55 6.14 -2.72 -18.23
N LEU A 56 5.23 -3.19 -17.38
CA LEU A 56 5.59 -3.77 -16.07
C LEU A 56 6.42 -5.04 -16.27
N TYR A 57 5.96 -5.96 -17.11
CA TYR A 57 6.57 -7.27 -17.34
C TYR A 57 8.00 -7.19 -17.92
N PHE A 58 8.21 -6.33 -18.93
CA PHE A 58 9.53 -6.15 -19.52
C PHE A 58 10.52 -5.41 -18.60
N ASN A 59 10.01 -4.72 -17.57
CA ASN A 59 10.82 -4.06 -16.54
C ASN A 59 10.65 -4.72 -15.16
N GLN A 60 10.31 -6.01 -15.12
CA GLN A 60 9.96 -6.71 -13.88
C GLN A 60 11.05 -6.68 -12.81
N ASP A 61 12.34 -6.60 -13.20
CA ASP A 61 13.45 -6.47 -12.25
C ASP A 61 13.39 -5.16 -11.47
N GLU A 62 13.10 -4.06 -12.17
CA GLU A 62 12.96 -2.74 -11.57
C GLU A 62 11.70 -2.68 -10.68
N TRP A 63 10.59 -3.23 -11.17
CA TRP A 63 9.32 -3.23 -10.45
C TRP A 63 9.35 -4.13 -9.22
N ASP A 64 9.93 -5.33 -9.31
CA ASP A 64 10.13 -6.23 -8.17
C ASP A 64 11.01 -5.58 -7.10
N LYS A 65 12.07 -4.89 -7.51
CA LYS A 65 12.90 -4.11 -6.57
C LYS A 65 12.10 -3.01 -5.89
N LYS A 66 11.32 -2.22 -6.64
CA LYS A 66 10.47 -1.14 -6.09
C LYS A 66 9.44 -1.68 -5.10
N VAL A 67 8.79 -2.80 -5.41
CA VAL A 67 7.85 -3.48 -4.51
C VAL A 67 8.57 -3.87 -3.22
N LYS A 68 9.69 -4.57 -3.31
CA LYS A 68 10.47 -5.03 -2.14
C LYS A 68 10.95 -3.88 -1.27
N ASP A 69 11.55 -2.86 -1.87
CA ASP A 69 12.03 -1.67 -1.16
C ASP A 69 10.88 -0.94 -0.45
N THR A 70 9.69 -0.89 -1.07
CA THR A 70 8.51 -0.24 -0.47
C THR A 70 7.93 -1.03 0.70
N MET A 71 7.77 -2.35 0.55
CA MET A 71 7.33 -3.23 1.63
C MET A 71 8.25 -3.13 2.84
N ILE A 72 9.54 -3.04 2.58
CA ILE A 72 10.54 -2.89 3.61
C ILE A 72 10.44 -1.58 4.35
N LYS A 73 10.26 -0.49 3.62
CA LYS A 73 10.02 0.80 4.22
C LYS A 73 8.76 0.76 5.08
N TYR A 74 7.70 0.11 4.59
CA TYR A 74 6.48 -0.13 5.33
C TYR A 74 6.75 -0.91 6.64
N PHE A 75 7.45 -2.04 6.60
CA PHE A 75 7.79 -2.77 7.82
C PHE A 75 8.64 -1.96 8.79
N TYR A 76 9.61 -1.19 8.29
CA TYR A 76 10.45 -0.36 9.14
C TYR A 76 9.68 0.82 9.77
N ASP A 77 8.86 1.53 8.99
CA ASP A 77 8.15 2.72 9.47
C ASP A 77 6.91 2.37 10.33
N VAL A 78 6.27 1.23 10.05
CA VAL A 78 4.97 0.87 10.64
C VAL A 78 5.11 -0.25 11.67
N LEU A 79 5.93 -1.27 11.38
CA LEU A 79 6.05 -2.43 12.27
C LEU A 79 7.29 -2.37 13.16
N ASN A 80 8.29 -1.53 12.96
CA ASN A 80 9.56 -1.67 13.71
C ASN A 80 9.40 -1.54 15.23
N ASP A 81 8.50 -0.66 15.70
CA ASP A 81 8.25 -0.50 17.13
C ASP A 81 7.39 -1.66 17.69
N ASP A 82 6.40 -2.13 16.93
CA ASP A 82 5.50 -3.23 17.33
C ASP A 82 6.11 -4.63 17.13
N PHE A 83 7.04 -4.79 16.18
CA PHE A 83 7.66 -6.06 15.80
C PHE A 83 8.58 -6.56 16.90
N PHE A 84 9.28 -5.66 17.61
CA PHE A 84 10.10 -6.01 18.76
C PHE A 84 9.35 -5.87 20.09
N ASP A 85 8.06 -5.50 20.08
CA ASP A 85 7.20 -5.50 21.26
C ASP A 85 6.57 -6.88 21.46
N ASP A 86 7.33 -7.75 22.10
CA ASP A 86 6.98 -9.11 22.50
C ASP A 86 5.97 -9.17 23.67
N GLY A 87 5.34 -8.04 24.03
CA GLY A 87 4.59 -7.84 25.27
C GLY A 87 3.11 -8.24 25.30
N ALA A 88 2.46 -8.59 24.18
CA ALA A 88 1.00 -8.74 24.17
C ALA A 88 0.47 -10.18 24.24
N PHE A 89 1.20 -11.18 23.73
CA PHE A 89 0.68 -12.55 23.61
C PHE A 89 1.74 -13.65 23.87
N PRO A 90 1.91 -14.11 25.12
CA PRO A 90 2.94 -15.10 25.51
C PRO A 90 2.75 -16.50 24.91
N GLU A 91 1.65 -16.72 24.20
CA GLU A 91 1.30 -17.97 23.52
C GLU A 91 1.76 -18.04 22.05
N TYR A 92 2.20 -16.92 21.48
CA TYR A 92 2.79 -16.87 20.14
C TYR A 92 4.32 -16.90 20.23
N PRO A 93 5.02 -17.50 19.25
CA PRO A 93 6.47 -17.41 19.16
C PRO A 93 6.89 -15.94 19.21
N THR A 94 7.94 -15.62 19.97
CA THR A 94 8.47 -14.26 19.97
C THR A 94 8.88 -13.85 18.55
N CYS A 95 8.93 -12.55 18.25
CA CYS A 95 9.49 -12.07 16.99
C CYS A 95 10.91 -12.61 16.75
N TYR A 96 11.66 -12.84 17.82
CA TYR A 96 12.95 -13.53 17.82
C TYR A 96 12.84 -15.01 17.40
N ASP A 97 11.87 -15.77 17.92
CA ASP A 97 11.63 -17.16 17.51
C ASP A 97 11.15 -17.26 16.06
N MET A 98 10.36 -16.29 15.59
CA MET A 98 9.98 -16.18 14.18
C MET A 98 11.22 -15.93 13.30
N LEU A 99 12.01 -14.87 13.59
CA LEU A 99 13.25 -14.58 12.86
C LEU A 99 14.17 -15.81 12.80
N PHE A 100 14.33 -16.52 13.91
CA PHE A 100 15.18 -17.70 13.99
C PHE A 100 14.61 -18.90 13.21
N LYS A 101 13.31 -19.17 13.30
CA LYS A 101 12.66 -20.30 12.60
C LYS A 101 12.61 -20.09 11.08
N ILE A 102 12.37 -18.85 10.66
CA ILE A 102 12.18 -18.45 9.27
C ILE A 102 13.50 -18.28 8.56
N LEU A 103 14.40 -17.51 9.17
CA LEU A 103 15.64 -17.14 8.52
C LEU A 103 16.75 -18.15 8.80
N LYS A 104 16.46 -19.30 9.41
CA LYS A 104 17.47 -20.32 9.82
C LYS A 104 18.53 -20.64 8.76
N ASP A 105 18.17 -20.56 7.48
CA ASP A 105 19.03 -20.86 6.34
C ASP A 105 19.82 -19.61 5.85
N ASP A 106 19.35 -18.41 6.19
CA ASP A 106 19.89 -17.10 5.79
C ASP A 106 20.43 -16.26 6.98
N PHE A 107 20.27 -16.73 8.21
CA PHE A 107 20.63 -16.08 9.47
C PHE A 107 21.38 -17.04 10.37
N THR A 108 22.54 -16.61 10.84
CA THR A 108 23.17 -17.24 11.99
C THR A 108 22.42 -16.86 13.27
N LYS A 109 22.48 -17.72 14.29
CA LYS A 109 21.92 -17.44 15.61
C LYS A 109 22.44 -16.12 16.20
N GLU A 110 23.72 -15.83 16.01
CA GLU A 110 24.36 -14.59 16.48
C GLU A 110 23.83 -13.35 15.78
N GLU A 111 23.59 -13.40 14.47
CA GLU A 111 22.97 -12.29 13.73
C GLU A 111 21.55 -12.02 14.25
N ALA A 112 20.76 -13.07 14.51
CA ALA A 112 19.38 -12.95 14.98
C ALA A 112 19.34 -12.34 16.39
N GLU A 113 20.20 -12.82 17.29
CA GLU A 113 20.35 -12.26 18.64
C GLU A 113 20.77 -10.79 18.61
N LYS A 114 21.65 -10.41 17.68
CA LYS A 114 22.09 -9.03 17.52
C LYS A 114 20.99 -8.14 16.95
N ALA A 115 20.23 -8.62 15.97
CA ALA A 115 19.10 -7.88 15.40
C ALA A 115 18.06 -7.58 16.49
N TYR A 116 17.67 -8.61 17.25
CA TYR A 116 16.71 -8.49 18.34
C TYR A 116 17.19 -7.58 19.48
N LYS A 117 18.40 -7.78 20.02
CA LYS A 117 18.91 -6.96 21.14
C LYS A 117 19.03 -5.47 20.83
N ASN A 118 19.15 -5.10 19.55
CA ASN A 118 19.32 -3.73 19.12
C ASN A 118 18.05 -3.14 18.48
N ASN A 119 16.93 -3.89 18.43
CA ASN A 119 15.71 -3.53 17.71
C ASN A 119 15.99 -3.10 16.26
N ILE A 120 16.85 -3.86 15.57
CA ILE A 120 17.21 -3.61 14.17
C ILE A 120 16.57 -4.70 13.31
N PHE A 121 15.58 -4.31 12.50
CA PHE A 121 14.97 -5.22 11.53
C PHE A 121 15.95 -5.53 10.38
N PRO A 122 16.24 -6.82 10.08
CA PRO A 122 17.27 -7.19 9.12
C PRO A 122 16.76 -7.17 7.67
N ILE A 123 16.64 -5.94 7.19
CA ILE A 123 16.01 -5.52 5.94
C ILE A 123 16.41 -6.34 4.71
N ASP A 124 17.71 -6.56 4.49
CA ASP A 124 18.23 -7.18 3.27
C ASP A 124 17.99 -8.69 3.22
N LYS A 125 17.86 -9.31 4.39
CA LYS A 125 17.55 -10.74 4.51
C LYS A 125 16.06 -10.95 4.25
N PHE A 126 15.24 -10.01 4.74
CA PHE A 126 13.79 -10.06 4.55
C PHE A 126 13.36 -9.83 3.09
N LYS A 127 14.10 -9.02 2.30
CA LYS A 127 13.85 -8.78 0.85
C LYS A 127 13.57 -10.06 0.06
N LYS A 128 14.23 -11.15 0.42
CA LYS A 128 14.15 -12.43 -0.30
C LYS A 128 12.83 -13.16 -0.11
N TYR A 129 12.10 -12.86 0.97
CA TYR A 129 10.86 -13.54 1.34
C TYR A 129 9.61 -12.76 0.90
N ILE A 130 9.79 -11.61 0.24
CA ILE A 130 8.72 -10.79 -0.30
C ILE A 130 8.52 -11.15 -1.76
N PHE A 131 7.30 -11.49 -2.13
CA PHE A 131 6.94 -11.90 -3.49
C PHE A 131 5.66 -11.22 -3.96
N VAL A 132 5.61 -10.96 -5.26
CA VAL A 132 4.36 -10.55 -5.92
C VAL A 132 3.51 -11.80 -6.16
N GLU A 133 2.35 -11.84 -5.52
CA GLU A 133 1.36 -12.91 -5.66
C GLU A 133 0.45 -12.67 -6.86
N SER A 134 -0.01 -11.41 -6.99
CA SER A 134 -0.86 -11.01 -8.11
C SER A 134 -0.57 -9.58 -8.60
N ILE A 135 -0.91 -9.33 -9.86
CA ILE A 135 -0.81 -8.01 -10.50
C ILE A 135 -2.17 -7.67 -11.11
N GLU A 136 -2.78 -6.59 -10.65
CA GLU A 136 -4.01 -6.06 -11.25
C GLU A 136 -3.73 -4.79 -12.05
N ILE A 137 -4.36 -4.63 -13.21
CA ILE A 137 -4.40 -3.39 -13.98
C ILE A 137 -5.85 -2.95 -14.14
N THR A 138 -6.10 -1.65 -13.96
CA THR A 138 -7.44 -1.08 -14.11
C THR A 138 -7.53 -0.17 -15.34
N SER A 139 -8.73 0.00 -15.89
CA SER A 139 -8.98 0.87 -17.05
C SER A 139 -8.70 2.36 -16.79
N GLU A 140 -8.48 2.75 -15.55
CA GLU A 140 -8.04 4.11 -15.19
C GLU A 140 -6.53 4.31 -15.33
N GLY A 141 -5.80 3.24 -15.68
CA GLY A 141 -4.35 3.24 -15.84
C GLY A 141 -3.58 3.00 -14.55
N ASN A 142 -4.26 2.57 -13.48
CA ASN A 142 -3.63 2.16 -12.25
C ASN A 142 -3.22 0.68 -12.33
N PHE A 143 -2.17 0.31 -11.61
CA PHE A 143 -1.80 -1.06 -11.37
C PHE A 143 -1.63 -1.33 -9.87
N TYR A 144 -1.82 -2.57 -9.47
CA TYR A 144 -1.72 -3.01 -8.10
C TYR A 144 -0.87 -4.27 -8.03
N PHE A 145 0.09 -4.30 -7.12
CA PHE A 145 0.80 -5.51 -6.76
C PHE A 145 0.19 -6.03 -5.46
N GLU A 146 -0.41 -7.21 -5.49
CA GLU A 146 -0.64 -7.97 -4.27
C GLU A 146 0.68 -8.61 -3.87
N VAL A 147 1.11 -8.29 -2.66
CA VAL A 147 2.39 -8.70 -2.12
C VAL A 147 2.13 -9.56 -0.91
N VAL A 148 2.71 -10.74 -0.95
CA VAL A 148 2.72 -11.67 0.16
C VAL A 148 4.16 -11.84 0.62
N ASP A 149 4.30 -12.25 1.86
CA ASP A 149 5.47 -13.02 2.25
C ASP A 149 5.10 -14.49 2.36
N ASP A 150 6.08 -15.34 2.64
CA ASP A 150 5.89 -16.77 2.87
C ASP A 150 5.25 -17.05 4.25
N TYR A 151 4.22 -16.26 4.62
CA TYR A 151 3.44 -16.28 5.86
C TYR A 151 4.23 -15.96 7.13
N ILE A 152 5.12 -14.97 7.03
CA ILE A 152 6.23 -14.76 7.96
C ILE A 152 6.04 -13.53 8.84
N VAL A 153 5.82 -12.37 8.22
CA VAL A 153 5.78 -11.05 8.86
C VAL A 153 4.42 -10.41 8.66
N VAL A 154 3.84 -10.54 7.47
CA VAL A 154 2.48 -10.08 7.24
C VAL A 154 1.46 -11.06 7.78
N GLY A 155 1.81 -12.34 7.99
CA GLY A 155 0.82 -13.38 8.26
C GLY A 155 -0.17 -13.47 7.08
N ASP A 156 -1.35 -14.06 7.26
CA ASP A 156 -2.40 -14.14 6.22
C ASP A 156 -2.97 -12.77 5.75
N ASN A 157 -2.25 -11.66 5.97
CA ASN A 157 -2.64 -10.33 5.52
C ASN A 157 -2.19 -10.08 4.07
N TRP A 158 -3.16 -9.74 3.23
CA TRP A 158 -2.91 -9.30 1.86
C TRP A 158 -2.50 -7.83 1.83
N ILE A 159 -1.30 -7.52 1.34
CA ILE A 159 -0.87 -6.14 1.10
C ILE A 159 -0.99 -5.83 -0.38
N TRP A 160 -1.64 -4.71 -0.69
CA TRP A 160 -1.76 -4.22 -2.05
C TRP A 160 -0.85 -3.00 -2.20
N LEU A 161 -0.14 -2.87 -3.31
CA LEU A 161 0.68 -1.71 -3.60
C LEU A 161 0.21 -1.09 -4.91
N LYS A 162 -0.40 0.10 -4.82
CA LYS A 162 -0.92 0.83 -5.97
C LYS A 162 0.20 1.59 -6.68
N GLY A 163 0.12 1.69 -7.98
CA GLY A 163 0.95 2.56 -8.77
C GLY A 163 0.29 2.96 -10.08
N ASN A 164 0.95 3.87 -10.78
CA ASN A 164 0.55 4.34 -12.10
C ASN A 164 1.82 4.60 -12.92
N ILE A 165 1.82 4.19 -14.19
CA ILE A 165 3.06 4.24 -15.01
C ILE A 165 3.56 5.67 -15.18
N ASP A 166 2.66 6.64 -15.32
CA ASP A 166 3.03 8.03 -15.57
C ASP A 166 3.28 8.79 -14.26
N LYS A 167 2.75 8.30 -13.13
CA LYS A 167 2.70 9.01 -11.85
C LYS A 167 3.50 8.35 -10.71
N GLY A 168 4.09 7.18 -10.96
CA GLY A 168 4.92 6.47 -10.00
C GLY A 168 4.16 5.60 -8.99
N PHE A 169 4.78 5.36 -7.84
CA PHE A 169 4.33 4.39 -6.83
C PHE A 169 3.59 5.09 -5.69
N LEU A 170 2.43 4.56 -5.27
CA LEU A 170 1.67 5.02 -4.12
C LEU A 170 1.33 3.78 -3.26
N ALA A 171 2.15 3.50 -2.25
CA ALA A 171 1.90 2.36 -1.36
C ALA A 171 0.55 2.56 -0.64
N ALA A 172 -0.33 1.56 -0.71
CA ALA A 172 -1.62 1.59 -0.03
C ALA A 172 -2.01 0.18 0.43
N SER A 173 -1.62 -0.19 1.65
CA SER A 173 -2.02 -1.46 2.25
C SER A 173 -3.54 -1.51 2.45
N PHE A 174 -4.18 -2.60 2.04
CA PHE A 174 -5.58 -2.89 2.29
C PHE A 174 -5.70 -4.17 3.14
N ASN A 175 -5.54 -4.06 4.46
CA ASN A 175 -6.40 -4.80 5.39
C ASN A 175 -6.28 -4.36 6.87
N ALA A 176 -7.47 -4.23 7.47
CA ALA A 176 -7.93 -4.18 8.87
C ALA A 176 -7.06 -3.70 10.06
N LEU A 177 -5.72 -3.76 10.03
CA LEU A 177 -4.90 -3.32 11.18
C LEU A 177 -4.45 -1.86 11.06
N PHE A 178 -4.22 -1.38 9.83
CA PHE A 178 -3.83 -0.01 9.57
C PHE A 178 -4.38 0.40 8.20
N GLU A 179 -5.40 1.25 8.19
CA GLU A 179 -5.75 2.00 6.99
C GLU A 179 -4.61 2.97 6.67
N PHE A 180 -3.57 2.49 5.98
CA PHE A 180 -2.82 3.32 5.05
C PHE A 180 -3.54 3.30 3.71
N VAL A 181 -4.82 3.67 3.72
CA VAL A 181 -5.48 4.11 2.50
C VAL A 181 -4.97 5.51 2.28
N VAL A 182 -3.98 5.63 1.42
CA VAL A 182 -3.56 6.92 0.95
C VAL A 182 -4.57 7.31 -0.13
N ASP A 183 -5.68 7.90 0.28
CA ASP A 183 -6.67 8.49 -0.62
C ASP A 183 -6.14 9.87 -1.06
N LEU A 184 -5.11 9.81 -1.91
CA LEU A 184 -4.46 10.99 -2.48
C LEU A 184 -5.25 11.47 -3.70
N GLU A 185 -6.40 12.08 -3.45
CA GLU A 185 -6.87 13.15 -4.32
C GLU A 185 -6.05 14.43 -4.09
N LEU A 186 -4.74 14.36 -4.29
CA LEU A 186 -3.91 15.55 -4.48
C LEU A 186 -2.84 15.20 -5.49
N ASN A 187 -2.77 16.04 -6.53
CA ASN A 187 -1.98 15.94 -7.75
C ASN A 187 -0.62 15.19 -7.64
N ASP A 188 -0.13 14.73 -8.79
CA ASP A 188 1.07 13.89 -8.98
C ASP A 188 2.35 14.37 -8.26
N LYS A 189 2.38 15.63 -7.81
CA LYS A 189 3.51 16.22 -7.08
C LYS A 189 3.34 16.17 -5.55
N PHE A 190 2.12 16.32 -5.05
CA PHE A 190 1.82 16.28 -3.60
C PHE A 190 1.75 14.84 -3.08
N SER A 191 1.37 13.90 -3.93
CA SER A 191 1.15 12.51 -3.56
C SER A 191 2.40 11.74 -3.06
N THR A 192 3.58 12.18 -3.46
CA THR A 192 4.85 11.46 -3.23
C THR A 192 5.53 11.76 -1.88
N ILE A 193 5.02 12.73 -1.10
CA ILE A 193 5.77 13.33 0.02
C ILE A 193 5.14 13.06 1.39
N PHE A 194 3.89 12.59 1.48
CA PHE A 194 3.15 12.55 2.75
C PHE A 194 2.96 11.18 3.40
N ARG A 195 3.13 11.11 4.73
CA ARG A 195 2.70 10.01 5.61
C ARG A 195 1.44 10.44 6.37
N GLU A 196 0.36 9.68 6.32
CA GLU A 196 -0.83 9.91 7.15
C GLU A 196 -0.63 9.27 8.54
N LYS A 197 -0.93 9.99 9.61
CA LYS A 197 -1.05 9.43 10.97
C LYS A 197 -2.42 9.81 11.51
N THR A 198 -3.36 8.87 11.52
CA THR A 198 -4.67 9.04 12.14
C THR A 198 -4.58 8.62 13.62
N LYS A 199 -5.24 9.36 14.51
CA LYS A 199 -5.54 8.86 15.85
C LYS A 199 -6.78 7.98 15.74
N ILE A 200 -6.62 6.71 15.39
CA ILE A 200 -7.70 5.74 15.57
C ILE A 200 -7.78 5.44 17.07
N HIS A 201 -8.80 5.99 17.72
CA HIS A 201 -9.17 5.54 19.05
C HIS A 201 -9.85 4.18 18.90
N SER A 202 -9.43 3.21 19.71
CA SER A 202 -9.84 1.81 19.75
C SER A 202 -9.28 0.88 18.64
N MET A 203 -8.07 0.41 18.93
CA MET A 203 -7.71 -0.99 18.79
C MET A 203 -8.94 -1.86 19.18
N TRP A 204 -9.36 -2.78 18.31
CA TRP A 204 -10.44 -3.79 18.47
C TRP A 204 -11.83 -3.56 17.85
N LEU A 205 -12.07 -2.52 17.06
CA LEU A 205 -13.32 -2.42 16.28
C LEU A 205 -13.06 -1.93 14.85
N SER A 206 -13.05 -2.84 13.87
CA SER A 206 -13.84 -2.70 12.63
C SER A 206 -13.51 -3.81 11.63
N LYS A 207 -14.39 -4.80 11.67
CA LYS A 207 -14.69 -5.73 10.60
C LYS A 207 -15.27 -4.89 9.45
N TRP A 208 -14.54 -4.73 8.33
CA TRP A 208 -14.97 -4.08 7.07
C TRP A 208 -15.28 -2.57 7.11
N GLY A 209 -14.38 -1.76 6.55
CA GLY A 209 -14.70 -0.51 5.85
C GLY A 209 -15.55 0.51 6.59
N GLU A 210 -15.25 0.79 7.87
CA GLU A 210 -15.89 1.93 8.52
C GLU A 210 -15.37 3.24 7.91
N PRO A 211 -16.26 4.16 7.54
CA PRO A 211 -15.87 5.42 6.93
C PRO A 211 -15.00 6.24 7.89
N ARG A 212 -13.92 6.85 7.38
CA ARG A 212 -13.01 7.69 8.19
C ARG A 212 -13.79 8.73 8.98
N GLU A 213 -13.42 8.88 10.25
CA GLU A 213 -14.05 9.82 11.16
C GLU A 213 -12.98 10.52 12.01
N GLY A 214 -13.12 11.83 12.19
CA GLY A 214 -12.28 12.63 13.08
C GLY A 214 -11.00 13.19 12.44
N LEU A 215 -10.07 13.60 13.31
CA LEU A 215 -8.89 14.39 12.91
C LEU A 215 -7.85 13.55 12.18
N ALA A 216 -7.56 13.95 10.94
CA ALA A 216 -6.45 13.46 10.15
C ALA A 216 -5.26 14.44 10.18
N LYS A 217 -4.06 13.88 10.14
CA LYS A 217 -2.80 14.60 10.01
C LYS A 217 -1.90 13.90 9.01
N PHE A 218 -1.34 14.68 8.09
CA PHE A 218 -0.40 14.23 7.08
C PHE A 218 0.92 14.98 7.28
N TYR A 219 2.04 14.29 7.08
CA TYR A 219 3.38 14.80 7.37
C TYR A 219 4.30 14.61 6.18
N TYR A 220 5.15 15.57 5.88
CA TYR A 220 6.22 15.46 4.91
C TYR A 220 7.19 14.32 5.27
N SER A 221 8.03 13.88 4.33
CA SER A 221 9.05 12.85 4.59
C SER A 221 10.10 13.24 5.64
N ASN A 222 10.20 14.54 5.96
CA ASN A 222 11.04 15.09 7.04
C ASN A 222 10.29 15.19 8.39
N ASP A 223 9.12 14.56 8.51
CA ASP A 223 8.22 14.54 9.67
C ASP A 223 7.55 15.88 10.03
N ASN A 224 7.71 16.94 9.23
CA ASN A 224 6.96 18.19 9.43
C ASN A 224 5.49 18.02 9.06
N LEU A 225 4.59 18.67 9.83
CA LEU A 225 3.16 18.65 9.54
C LEU A 225 2.90 19.31 8.18
N ALA A 226 2.15 18.61 7.35
CA ALA A 226 1.82 19.05 6.01
C ALA A 226 0.36 19.42 5.84
N ILE A 227 -0.53 18.59 6.36
CA ILE A 227 -1.97 18.78 6.23
C ILE A 227 -2.65 18.34 7.51
N THR A 228 -3.67 19.08 7.94
CA THR A 228 -4.57 18.60 8.99
C THR A 228 -5.99 19.06 8.74
N GLY A 229 -6.95 18.21 9.09
CA GLY A 229 -8.38 18.47 8.92
C GLY A 229 -9.19 17.28 9.43
N ASN A 230 -10.51 17.37 9.38
CA ASN A 230 -11.38 16.29 9.85
C ASN A 230 -12.02 15.55 8.69
N TYR A 231 -12.20 14.23 8.87
CA TYR A 231 -13.12 13.43 8.09
C TYR A 231 -14.43 13.25 8.85
N LYS A 232 -15.53 13.16 8.10
CA LYS A 232 -16.85 12.78 8.58
C LYS A 232 -17.48 11.85 7.55
N ALA A 233 -17.85 10.64 7.96
CA ALA A 233 -18.37 9.62 7.06
C ALA A 233 -17.49 9.40 5.81
N GLY A 234 -16.17 9.41 5.98
CA GLY A 234 -15.20 9.13 4.92
C GLY A 234 -14.86 10.34 4.04
N LYS A 235 -15.47 11.50 4.29
CA LYS A 235 -15.32 12.72 3.47
C LYS A 235 -14.69 13.85 4.26
N LYS A 236 -13.91 14.71 3.60
CA LYS A 236 -13.35 15.93 4.19
C LYS A 236 -14.47 16.84 4.65
N GLU A 237 -14.37 17.26 5.90
CA GLU A 237 -15.36 18.11 6.56
C GLU A 237 -14.65 19.20 7.38
N GLY A 238 -15.14 20.43 7.29
CA GLY A 238 -14.62 21.59 8.00
C GLY A 238 -13.32 22.13 7.41
N ILE A 239 -12.55 22.84 8.22
CA ILE A 239 -11.33 23.51 7.78
C ILE A 239 -10.18 22.53 7.68
N TRP A 240 -9.55 22.51 6.52
CA TRP A 240 -8.31 21.82 6.21
C TRP A 240 -7.18 22.82 6.08
N GLU A 241 -6.10 22.60 6.81
CA GLU A 241 -4.92 23.45 6.83
C GLU A 241 -3.78 22.77 6.07
N PHE A 242 -3.04 23.54 5.29
CA PHE A 242 -1.94 23.07 4.45
C PHE A 242 -0.67 23.86 4.75
N TYR A 243 0.43 23.16 4.94
CA TYR A 243 1.72 23.67 5.37
C TYR A 243 2.80 23.32 4.34
N ASP A 244 3.88 24.08 4.24
CA ASP A 244 5.06 23.74 3.43
C ASP A 244 6.06 22.83 4.18
N GLU A 245 7.11 22.39 3.50
CA GLU A 245 8.14 21.50 4.05
C GLU A 245 8.86 22.07 5.28
N ASP A 246 8.84 23.40 5.46
CA ASP A 246 9.41 24.12 6.60
C ASP A 246 8.39 24.32 7.74
N GLY A 247 7.15 23.83 7.56
CA GLY A 247 6.06 23.92 8.53
C GLY A 247 5.30 25.25 8.52
N LYS A 248 5.45 26.07 7.49
CA LYS A 248 4.70 27.33 7.34
C LYS A 248 3.34 27.06 6.71
N LEU A 249 2.28 27.58 7.33
CA LEU A 249 0.93 27.52 6.77
C LEU A 249 0.88 28.26 5.43
N ILE A 250 0.52 27.52 4.37
CA ILE A 250 0.34 28.03 3.00
C ILE A 250 -1.10 28.47 2.80
N LYS A 251 -2.06 27.65 3.24
CA LYS A 251 -3.49 27.90 3.02
C LYS A 251 -4.40 27.15 3.96
N LYS A 252 -5.65 27.60 4.00
CA LYS A 252 -6.78 26.92 4.64
C LYS A 252 -7.90 26.76 3.63
N VAL A 253 -8.55 25.61 3.61
CA VAL A 253 -9.69 25.33 2.73
C VAL A 253 -10.83 24.76 3.56
N SER A 254 -12.03 25.32 3.45
CA SER A 254 -13.24 24.74 4.05
C SER A 254 -13.84 23.70 3.12
N TYR A 255 -14.13 22.51 3.65
CA TYR A 255 -14.76 21.42 2.94
C TYR A 255 -16.10 21.04 3.56
N VAL A 256 -17.09 20.72 2.72
CA VAL A 256 -18.34 20.09 3.11
C VAL A 256 -18.55 18.86 2.24
N ASN A 257 -18.46 17.67 2.81
CA ASN A 257 -18.53 16.39 2.09
C ASN A 257 -17.61 16.35 0.84
N ASP A 258 -16.33 16.65 1.02
CA ASP A 258 -15.28 16.77 -0.03
C ASP A 258 -15.40 17.96 -0.99
N VAL A 259 -16.48 18.74 -0.94
CA VAL A 259 -16.63 19.93 -1.77
C VAL A 259 -15.93 21.11 -1.10
N ALA A 260 -14.92 21.68 -1.77
CA ALA A 260 -14.26 22.90 -1.31
C ALA A 260 -15.19 24.11 -1.48
N GLU A 261 -15.45 24.83 -0.39
CA GLU A 261 -16.33 26.00 -0.40
C GLU A 261 -15.54 27.33 -0.38
N GLU A 262 -14.47 27.40 0.41
CA GLU A 262 -13.67 28.62 0.58
C GLU A 262 -12.19 28.30 0.74
N GLU A 263 -11.32 29.02 0.02
CA GLU A 263 -9.86 28.91 0.11
C GLU A 263 -9.28 30.25 0.59
N VAL A 264 -8.61 30.23 1.74
CA VAL A 264 -7.85 31.36 2.27
C VAL A 264 -6.35 31.06 2.12
N VAL A 265 -5.69 31.81 1.25
CA VAL A 265 -4.22 31.75 1.08
C VAL A 265 -3.58 32.68 2.11
N CYS A 266 -2.60 32.18 2.86
CA CYS A 266 -1.96 32.90 3.98
C CYS A 266 -0.63 33.56 3.62
#